data_AF-A0AA40VKK3-F1
#
_entry.id   AF-A0AA40VKK3-F1
#
_cell.length_a   1.000
_cell.length_b   1.000
_cell.length_c   1.000
_cell.angle_alpha   90.00
_cell.angle_beta   90.00
_cell.angle_gamma   90.00
#
_symmetry.space_group_name_H-M   'P 1'
#
loop_
_entity.id
_entity.type
_entity.pdbx_description
1 polymer ?
#
loop_
_entity_poly.entity_id
_entity_poly.type
_entity_poly.pdbx_seq_one_letter_code
_entity_poly.pdbx_strand_id
1 'polypeptide(L)'
;MNEIRSIPLGSHDATSPRLALRWLRERTQHITDQLDAAYAQPGMHWLTDEAEHERALAYLTSGTGYQLTLYDETTRYVLLAYPAGATP
;
A
#
# COMPACT_ATOMS: atom_id res chain seq x y z
N MET A 1 20.32 -17.64 -0.90
CA MET A 1 19.29 -17.20 0.07
C MET A 1 19.05 -15.72 -0.25
N ASN A 2 17.94 -15.39 -0.92
CA ASN A 2 17.69 -14.01 -1.35
C ASN A 2 17.23 -13.22 -0.12
N GLU A 3 18.08 -12.32 0.37
CA GLU A 3 17.75 -11.42 1.48
C GLU A 3 16.62 -10.48 1.01
N ILE A 4 15.46 -10.54 1.68
CA ILE A 4 14.33 -9.66 1.35
C ILE A 4 14.70 -8.26 1.81
N ARG A 5 15.10 -7.40 0.88
CA ARG A 5 15.43 -6.00 1.15
C ARG A 5 14.19 -5.14 0.95
N SER A 6 13.68 -4.59 2.05
CA SER A 6 12.63 -3.57 1.99
C SER A 6 13.26 -2.24 1.62
N ILE A 7 12.87 -1.66 0.48
CA ILE A 7 13.27 -0.32 0.07
C ILE A 7 12.13 0.64 0.44
N PRO A 8 12.34 1.67 1.27
CA PRO A 8 11.31 2.64 1.58
C PRO A 8 11.00 3.47 0.33
N LEU A 9 9.77 3.34 -0.16
CA LEU A 9 9.29 4.05 -1.35
C LEU A 9 8.57 5.36 -1.02
N GLY A 10 8.69 5.87 0.21
CA GLY A 10 8.12 7.14 0.65
C GLY A 10 7.12 6.98 1.81
N SER A 11 6.87 8.08 2.49
CA SER A 11 5.91 8.21 3.58
C SER A 11 5.06 9.47 3.37
N HIS A 12 3.84 9.46 3.92
CA HIS A 12 2.96 10.62 3.87
C HIS A 12 2.13 10.72 5.15
N ASP A 13 2.17 11.91 5.77
CA ASP A 13 1.33 12.23 6.90
C ASP A 13 -0.03 12.71 6.40
N ALA A 14 -1.04 11.86 6.56
CA ALA A 14 -2.42 12.18 6.21
C ALA A 14 -3.23 12.60 7.44
N THR A 15 -4.00 13.68 7.32
CA THR A 15 -4.84 14.20 8.41
C THR A 15 -6.16 13.46 8.59
N SER A 16 -6.47 12.47 7.73
CA SER A 16 -7.65 11.62 7.86
C SER A 16 -7.47 10.25 7.19
N PRO A 17 -8.22 9.21 7.61
CA PRO A 17 -8.21 7.89 6.97
C PRO A 17 -8.50 7.93 5.47
N ARG A 18 -9.40 8.80 5.01
CA ARG A 18 -9.72 8.96 3.58
C ARG A 18 -8.55 9.51 2.78
N LEU A 19 -7.80 10.45 3.35
CA LEU A 19 -6.59 10.99 2.71
C LEU A 19 -5.46 9.96 2.70
N ALA A 20 -5.34 9.14 3.75
CA ALA A 20 -4.40 8.03 3.78
C ALA A 20 -4.73 6.98 2.71
N LEU A 21 -6.00 6.59 2.56
CA LEU A 21 -6.43 5.68 1.50
C LEU A 21 -6.22 6.27 0.10
N ARG A 22 -6.49 7.57 -0.09
CA ARG A 22 -6.22 8.24 -1.36
C ARG A 22 -4.73 8.18 -1.70
N TRP A 23 -3.86 8.49 -0.73
CA TRP A 23 -2.42 8.41 -0.92
C TRP A 23 -1.96 6.98 -1.24
N LEU A 24 -2.51 5.96 -0.56
CA LEU A 24 -2.22 4.55 -0.89
C LEU A 24 -2.57 4.24 -2.35
N ARG A 25 -3.74 4.68 -2.83
CA ARG A 25 -4.15 4.50 -4.24
C ARG A 25 -3.20 5.16 -5.22
N GLU A 26 -2.89 6.44 -5.00
CA GLU A 26 -1.95 7.18 -5.84
C GLU A 26 -0.55 6.53 -5.84
N ARG A 27 -0.07 6.07 -4.68
CA ARG A 27 1.25 5.44 -4.57
C ARG A 27 1.29 4.07 -5.22
N THR A 28 0.27 3.23 -5.04
CA THR A 28 0.16 1.95 -5.73
C THR A 28 0.16 2.16 -7.24
N GLN A 29 -0.59 3.14 -7.75
CA GLN A 29 -0.60 3.48 -9.18
C GLN A 29 0.79 3.89 -9.68
N HIS A 30 1.47 4.80 -8.98
CA HIS A 30 2.83 5.20 -9.36
C HIS A 30 3.84 4.05 -9.37
N ILE A 31 3.67 3.07 -8.48
CA ILE A 31 4.53 1.87 -8.46
C ILE A 31 4.20 1.00 -9.67
N THR A 32 2.93 0.70 -9.91
CA THR A 32 2.52 -0.15 -11.04
C THR A 32 2.89 0.44 -12.39
N ASP A 33 2.84 1.77 -12.54
CA ASP A 33 3.22 2.46 -13.78
C ASP A 33 4.72 2.32 -14.11
N GLN A 34 5.57 1.99 -13.13
CA GLN A 34 7.02 1.81 -13.29
C GLN A 34 7.43 0.34 -13.43
N LEU A 35 6.51 -0.59 -13.21
CA LEU A 35 6.76 -2.03 -13.28
C LEU A 35 6.39 -2.59 -14.65
N ASP A 36 7.10 -3.63 -15.09
CA ASP A 36 6.66 -4.41 -16.24
C ASP A 36 5.28 -5.05 -15.96
N ALA A 37 4.51 -5.27 -17.03
CA ALA A 37 3.11 -5.68 -16.94
C ALA A 37 2.87 -6.91 -16.06
N ALA A 38 3.78 -7.89 -16.05
CA ALA A 38 3.69 -9.10 -15.23
C ALA A 38 3.79 -8.79 -13.72
N TYR A 39 4.59 -7.80 -13.35
CA TYR A 39 4.82 -7.40 -11.95
C TYR A 39 3.85 -6.32 -11.48
N ALA A 40 3.22 -5.58 -12.40
CA ALA A 40 2.17 -4.61 -12.09
C ALA A 40 0.82 -5.25 -11.72
N GLN A 41 0.55 -6.49 -12.13
CA GLN A 41 -0.76 -7.15 -11.96
C GLN A 41 -1.32 -7.10 -10.53
N PRO A 42 -0.56 -7.42 -9.47
CA PRO A 42 -1.09 -7.40 -8.10
C PRO A 42 -1.53 -6.00 -7.65
N GLY A 43 -0.77 -4.97 -8.02
CA GLY A 43 -1.13 -3.58 -7.72
C GLY A 43 -2.34 -3.12 -8.53
N MET A 44 -2.41 -3.49 -9.82
CA MET A 44 -3.56 -3.19 -10.68
C MET A 44 -4.84 -3.85 -10.16
N HIS A 45 -4.75 -5.09 -9.68
CA HIS A 45 -5.87 -5.78 -9.07
C HIS A 45 -6.39 -5.02 -7.84
N TRP A 46 -5.47 -4.69 -6.91
CA TRP A 46 -5.82 -3.92 -5.72
C TRP A 46 -6.44 -2.56 -6.04
N LEU A 47 -5.93 -1.84 -7.05
CA LEU A 47 -6.48 -0.55 -7.50
C LEU A 47 -7.94 -0.61 -7.96
N THR A 48 -8.40 -1.79 -8.38
CA THR A 48 -9.78 -2.05 -8.79
C THR A 48 -10.61 -2.77 -7.72
N ASP A 49 -10.00 -3.18 -6.61
CA ASP A 49 -10.66 -3.94 -5.55
C ASP A 49 -11.30 -2.98 -4.53
N GLU A 50 -12.55 -2.62 -4.79
CA GLU A 50 -13.33 -1.74 -3.89
C GLU A 50 -13.51 -2.35 -2.49
N ALA A 51 -13.67 -3.67 -2.38
CA ALA A 51 -13.87 -4.32 -1.09
C ALA A 51 -12.60 -4.23 -0.21
N GLU A 52 -11.43 -4.40 -0.83
CA GLU A 52 -10.16 -4.25 -0.10
C GLU A 52 -9.89 -2.79 0.28
N HIS A 53 -10.32 -1.81 -0.53
CA HIS A 53 -10.27 -0.40 -0.16
C HIS A 53 -11.18 -0.07 1.04
N GLU A 54 -12.39 -0.64 1.08
CA GLU A 54 -13.29 -0.51 2.24
C GLU A 54 -12.67 -1.15 3.49
N ARG A 55 -12.03 -2.32 3.35
CA ARG A 55 -11.32 -2.98 4.45
C ARG A 55 -10.15 -2.14 4.97
N ALA A 56 -9.36 -1.55 4.06
CA ALA A 56 -8.27 -0.65 4.42
C ALA A 56 -8.79 0.58 5.16
N LEU A 57 -9.89 1.19 4.67
CA LEU A 57 -10.52 2.33 5.34
C LEU A 57 -11.04 1.97 6.73
N ALA A 58 -11.62 0.78 6.89
CA ALA A 58 -12.13 0.31 8.17
C ALA A 58 -11.00 0.17 9.20
N TYR A 59 -9.86 -0.42 8.82
CA TYR A 59 -8.68 -0.50 9.71
C TYR A 59 -8.15 0.88 10.09
N LEU A 60 -7.96 1.77 9.13
CA LEU A 60 -7.46 3.11 9.41
C LEU A 60 -8.42 3.92 10.31
N THR A 61 -9.73 3.72 10.13
CA THR A 61 -10.76 4.36 10.96
C THR A 61 -10.79 3.77 12.37
N SER A 62 -10.51 2.48 12.54
CA SER A 62 -10.46 1.83 13.86
C SER A 62 -9.16 2.09 14.63
N GLY A 63 -8.25 2.90 14.09
CA GLY A 63 -6.94 3.13 14.71
C GLY A 63 -5.91 2.02 14.43
N THR A 64 -6.19 1.13 13.49
CA THR A 64 -5.30 0.02 13.11
C THR A 64 -4.52 0.36 11.84
N GLY A 65 -3.23 0.05 11.82
CA GLY A 65 -2.42 0.16 10.60
C GLY A 65 -2.90 -0.81 9.52
N TYR A 66 -2.80 -0.38 8.26
CA TYR A 66 -3.05 -1.22 7.09
C TYR A 66 -1.74 -1.45 6.34
N GLN A 67 -1.49 -2.71 5.96
CA GLN A 67 -0.36 -3.11 5.15
C GLN A 67 -0.85 -3.73 3.85
N LEU A 68 -0.46 -3.13 2.73
CA LEU A 68 -0.55 -3.74 1.42
C LEU A 68 0.81 -4.30 1.04
N THR A 69 0.87 -5.60 0.76
CA THR A 69 2.07 -6.24 0.20
C THR A 69 1.80 -6.64 -1.24
N LEU A 70 2.52 -6.04 -2.17
CA LEU A 70 2.58 -6.47 -3.55
C LEU A 70 3.78 -7.41 -3.70
N TYR A 71 3.57 -8.57 -4.30
CA TYR A 71 4.60 -9.58 -4.50
C TYR A 71 5.04 -9.60 -5.95
N ASP A 72 6.35 -9.60 -6.18
CA ASP A 72 6.95 -10.19 -7.37
C ASP A 72 7.74 -11.45 -7.00
N GLU A 73 8.30 -12.15 -7.99
CA GLU A 73 9.01 -13.42 -7.77
C GLU A 73 10.21 -13.31 -6.81
N THR A 74 10.79 -12.11 -6.64
CA THR A 74 12.05 -11.88 -5.90
C THR A 74 12.01 -10.73 -4.90
N THR A 75 11.01 -9.85 -5.00
CA THR A 75 10.88 -8.57 -4.29
C THR A 75 9.47 -8.43 -3.73
N ARG A 76 9.37 -7.75 -2.59
CA ARG A 76 8.09 -7.39 -1.97
C ARG A 76 8.02 -5.89 -1.85
N TYR A 77 6.99 -5.30 -2.44
CA TYR A 77 6.68 -3.89 -2.26
C TYR A 77 5.65 -3.78 -1.13
N VAL A 78 6.06 -3.20 -0.02
CA VAL A 78 5.20 -3.03 1.14
C VAL A 78 4.81 -1.57 1.26
N LEU A 79 3.50 -1.32 1.25
CA LEU A 79 2.88 -0.02 1.49
C LEU A 79 2.20 -0.08 2.85
N LEU A 80 2.62 0.81 3.74
CA LEU A 80 2.08 0.91 5.09
C LEU A 80 1.33 2.22 5.24
N ALA A 81 0.16 2.16 5.87
CA ALA A 81 -0.56 3.34 6.34
C ALA A 81 -0.93 3.14 7.81
N TYR A 82 -0.56 4.08 8.65
CA TYR A 82 -0.91 4.09 10.06
C TYR A 82 -1.78 5.31 10.37
N PRO A 83 -2.78 5.17 11.25
CA PRO A 83 -3.50 6.32 11.77
C PRO A 83 -2.56 7.21 12.60
N ALA A 84 -2.83 8.51 12.61
CA ALA A 84 -1.99 9.48 13.32
C ALA A 84 -1.86 9.10 14.81
N GLY A 85 -0.61 8.99 15.30
CA GLY A 85 -0.31 8.58 16.66
C GLY A 85 -0.15 7.07 16.89
N ALA A 86 -0.47 6.23 15.89
CA ALA A 86 -0.08 4.82 15.88
C ALA A 86 1.33 4.70 15.27
N THR A 87 2.30 4.24 16.06
CA THR A 87 3.64 3.90 15.54
C THR A 87 3.64 2.52 14.86
N PRO A 88 4.44 2.34 13.78
CA PRO A 88 4.72 1.04 13.18
C PRO A 88 5.32 0.01 14.13
#